data_AF-A0A2W1DW25-F1
#
_entry.id   AF-A0A2W1DW25-F1
#
_cell.length_a   1.000
_cell.length_b   1.000
_cell.length_c   1.000
_cell.angle_alpha   90.00
_cell.angle_beta   90.00
_cell.angle_gamma   90.00
#
_symmetry.space_group_name_H-M   'P 1'
#
loop_
_entity.id
_entity.type
_entity.pdbx_description
1 polymer ?
#
loop_
_entity_poly.entity_id
_entity_poly.type
_entity_poly.pdbx_seq_one_letter_code
_entity_poly.pdbx_strand_id
1 'polypeptide(L)'
;MVQPAVRRNIILPNEILQKIFALVLEGSSARSKAGVDKKYYDLLSRMGMLGKLMRVDYNFAVVAVPVFYEVNRFDFWKFAHGSRKDAYPAINEFGCRMPPALPPLWAHKYLRQIRIVVYLSDIWWNDESRAWFPIISADQLFRYCPGARILQLLTTSITKLRSLDLQIEELFHREDRLASCAVYRSAGFQMHATKIKFQIVEHKTGLPSKNSDQWYPELAKAIGL
;
A
#
# COMPACT_ATOMS: atom_id res chain seq x y z
N MET A 1 30.55 -38.36 36.09
CA MET A 1 29.58 -38.35 34.97
C MET A 1 28.52 -37.30 35.27
N VAL A 2 28.49 -36.19 34.53
CA VAL A 2 27.44 -35.17 34.67
C VAL A 2 26.28 -35.61 33.78
N GLN A 3 25.11 -35.91 34.36
CA GLN A 3 23.91 -36.16 33.56
C GLN A 3 23.60 -34.89 32.74
N PRO A 4 23.44 -34.99 31.41
CA PRO A 4 23.05 -33.84 30.62
C PRO A 4 21.69 -33.35 31.12
N ALA A 5 21.59 -32.07 31.44
CA ALA A 5 20.34 -31.45 31.86
C ALA A 5 19.26 -31.78 30.83
N VAL A 6 18.16 -32.39 31.28
CA VAL A 6 16.99 -32.67 30.44
C VAL A 6 16.55 -31.34 29.84
N ARG A 7 16.77 -31.17 28.53
CA ARG A 7 16.25 -30.02 27.80
C ARG A 7 14.73 -30.10 27.85
N ARG A 8 14.13 -29.38 28.79
CA ARG A 8 12.70 -29.09 28.74
C ARG A 8 12.50 -28.23 27.49
N ASN A 9 11.88 -28.79 26.46
CA ASN A 9 11.34 -28.01 25.35
C ASN A 9 10.19 -27.17 25.92
N ILE A 10 10.52 -26.00 26.46
CA ILE A 10 9.53 -25.01 26.87
C ILE A 10 8.97 -24.43 25.58
N ILE A 11 7.83 -24.93 25.15
CA ILE A 11 7.06 -24.34 24.06
C ILE A 11 6.39 -23.10 24.64
N LEU A 12 6.87 -21.92 24.24
CA LEU A 12 6.23 -20.67 24.62
C LEU A 12 4.86 -20.57 23.93
N PRO A 13 3.82 -20.08 24.64
CA PRO A 13 2.55 -19.73 24.01
C PRO A 13 2.74 -18.75 22.85
N ASN A 14 1.92 -18.88 21.82
CA ASN A 14 2.02 -18.07 20.60
C ASN A 14 1.89 -16.57 20.91
N GLU A 15 1.10 -16.19 21.90
CA GLU A 15 0.91 -14.79 22.31
C GLU A 15 2.20 -14.20 22.89
N ILE A 16 2.97 -15.00 23.62
CA ILE A 16 4.27 -14.58 24.16
C ILE A 16 5.28 -14.50 23.02
N LEU A 17 5.29 -15.48 22.11
CA LEU A 17 6.15 -15.46 20.91
C LEU A 17 5.87 -14.24 20.03
N GLN A 18 4.60 -13.87 19.82
CA GLN A 18 4.23 -12.67 19.07
C GLN A 18 4.81 -11.40 19.70
N LYS A 19 4.72 -11.26 21.02
CA LYS A 19 5.30 -10.11 21.73
C LYS A 19 6.83 -10.06 21.62
N ILE A 20 7.49 -11.21 21.74
CA ILE A 20 8.94 -11.30 21.54
C ILE A 20 9.30 -10.91 20.11
N PHE A 21 8.61 -11.47 19.11
CA PHE A 21 8.88 -11.16 17.71
C PHE A 21 8.61 -9.69 17.39
N ALA A 22 7.57 -9.09 17.96
CA ALA A 22 7.32 -7.66 17.81
C ALA A 22 8.52 -6.85 18.28
N LEU A 23 9.03 -7.12 19.49
CA LEU A 23 10.21 -6.43 20.04
C LEU A 23 11.47 -6.63 19.18
N VAL A 24 11.71 -7.85 18.71
CA VAL A 24 12.91 -8.15 17.92
C VAL A 24 12.81 -7.53 16.52
N LEU A 25 11.64 -7.59 15.89
CA LEU A 25 11.42 -7.07 14.54
C LEU A 25 11.32 -5.53 14.52
N GLU A 26 10.81 -4.91 15.59
CA GLU A 26 10.88 -3.47 15.82
C GLU A 26 12.32 -3.03 16.14
N GLY A 27 13.03 -3.73 17.03
CA GLY A 27 14.38 -3.37 17.48
C GLY A 27 15.49 -3.53 16.44
N SER A 28 15.33 -4.46 15.50
CA SER A 28 16.24 -4.63 14.35
C SER A 28 16.28 -3.42 13.42
N SER A 29 15.31 -2.51 13.59
CA SER A 29 15.01 -1.52 12.58
C SER A 29 15.59 -0.16 12.87
N ALA A 30 16.40 0.12 13.92
CA ALA A 30 16.91 1.43 14.41
C ALA A 30 17.11 2.60 13.41
N ARG A 31 17.22 2.35 12.10
CA ARG A 31 16.65 3.18 11.01
C ARG A 31 15.10 3.33 11.02
N SER A 32 14.41 3.13 12.15
CA SER A 32 13.05 2.53 12.26
C SER A 32 11.90 3.48 11.97
N LYS A 33 12.23 4.72 11.60
CA LYS A 33 11.25 5.70 11.13
C LYS A 33 11.02 5.62 9.62
N ALA A 34 11.92 4.97 8.87
CA ALA A 34 11.74 4.77 7.44
C ALA A 34 10.77 3.62 7.18
N GLY A 35 9.77 3.83 6.32
CA GLY A 35 8.82 2.79 5.96
C GLY A 35 9.49 1.65 5.17
N VAL A 36 8.95 0.44 5.33
CA VAL A 36 9.36 -0.76 4.59
C VAL A 36 8.80 -0.70 3.18
N ASP A 37 9.66 -0.46 2.20
CA ASP A 37 9.34 -0.62 0.79
C ASP A 37 9.62 -2.06 0.31
N LYS A 38 9.32 -2.35 -0.96
CA LYS A 38 9.56 -3.67 -1.56
C LYS A 38 11.03 -4.10 -1.48
N LYS A 39 11.97 -3.20 -1.76
CA LYS A 39 13.41 -3.51 -1.78
C LYS A 39 13.89 -3.87 -0.38
N TYR A 40 13.44 -3.13 0.62
CA TYR A 40 13.76 -3.37 2.02
C TYR A 40 13.09 -4.64 2.53
N TYR A 41 11.84 -4.92 2.14
CA TYR A 41 11.18 -6.19 2.41
C TYR A 41 11.97 -7.38 1.85
N ASP A 42 12.38 -7.32 0.58
CA ASP A 42 13.15 -8.39 -0.07
C ASP A 42 14.50 -8.63 0.65
N LEU A 43 15.13 -7.56 1.12
CA LEU A 43 16.35 -7.66 1.94
C LEU A 43 16.07 -8.31 3.31
N LEU A 44 15.03 -7.86 4.01
CA LEU A 44 14.70 -8.33 5.36
C LEU A 44 14.21 -9.79 5.37
N SER A 45 13.44 -10.19 4.35
CA SER A 45 12.96 -11.57 4.19
C SER A 45 14.08 -12.54 3.83
N ARG A 46 15.16 -12.10 3.15
CA ARG A 46 16.28 -12.95 2.75
C ARG A 46 17.43 -12.98 3.75
N MET A 47 17.78 -11.84 4.34
CA MET A 47 19.00 -11.68 5.16
C MET A 47 18.75 -11.04 6.52
N GLY A 48 17.58 -10.41 6.71
CA GLY A 48 17.21 -9.77 7.97
C GLY A 48 16.73 -10.73 9.04
N MET A 49 16.33 -10.17 10.18
CA MET A 49 15.80 -10.96 11.30
C MET A 49 14.54 -11.73 10.93
N LEU A 50 13.67 -11.15 10.09
CA LEU A 50 12.51 -11.85 9.54
C LEU A 50 12.94 -13.12 8.80
N GLY A 51 13.92 -13.03 7.90
CA GLY A 51 14.49 -14.18 7.19
C GLY A 51 15.07 -15.24 8.13
N LYS A 52 15.74 -14.83 9.21
CA LYS A 52 16.25 -15.75 10.23
C LYS A 52 15.11 -16.49 10.95
N LEU A 53 14.10 -15.77 11.42
CA LEU A 53 12.94 -16.36 12.11
C LEU A 53 12.17 -17.34 11.21
N MET A 54 12.01 -17.01 9.92
CA MET A 54 11.36 -17.90 8.95
C MET A 54 12.15 -19.18 8.67
N ARG A 55 13.46 -19.21 8.92
CA ARG A 55 14.33 -20.39 8.70
C ARG A 55 14.50 -21.28 9.93
N VAL A 56 14.09 -20.80 11.12
CA VAL A 56 14.19 -21.60 12.35
C VAL A 56 13.24 -22.79 12.29
N ASP A 57 11.96 -22.52 12.02
CA ASP A 57 10.90 -23.52 11.93
C ASP A 57 9.67 -22.94 11.21
N TYR A 58 8.83 -23.82 10.66
CA TYR A 58 7.57 -23.42 10.03
C TYR A 58 6.65 -22.66 10.99
N ASN A 59 6.53 -23.10 12.25
CA ASN A 59 5.66 -22.44 13.22
C ASN A 59 6.15 -21.02 13.55
N PHE A 60 7.47 -20.82 13.57
CA PHE A 60 8.07 -19.51 13.74
C PHE A 60 7.74 -18.60 12.56
N ALA A 61 7.81 -19.12 11.32
CA ALA A 61 7.42 -18.37 10.14
C ALA A 61 5.94 -17.93 10.18
N VAL A 62 5.03 -18.85 10.54
CA VAL A 62 3.58 -18.59 10.65
C VAL A 62 3.27 -17.48 11.66
N VAL A 63 4.06 -17.34 12.73
CA VAL A 63 3.87 -16.30 13.75
C VAL A 63 4.63 -15.01 13.40
N ALA A 64 5.88 -15.11 12.93
CA ALA A 64 6.74 -13.96 12.67
C ALA A 64 6.27 -13.11 11.50
N VAL A 65 5.76 -13.72 10.44
CA VAL A 65 5.36 -13.00 9.23
C VAL A 65 4.15 -12.07 9.48
N PRO A 66 3.05 -12.52 10.10
CA PRO A 66 1.97 -11.62 10.53
C PRO A 66 2.46 -10.48 11.43
N VAL A 67 3.26 -10.79 12.45
CA VAL A 67 3.79 -9.79 13.40
C VAL A 67 4.62 -8.75 12.66
N PHE A 68 5.44 -9.17 11.70
CA PHE A 68 6.22 -8.26 10.87
C PHE A 68 5.34 -7.23 10.13
N TYR A 69 4.22 -7.67 9.55
CA TYR A 69 3.28 -6.76 8.88
C TYR A 69 2.55 -5.83 9.86
N GLU A 70 2.33 -6.26 11.09
CA GLU A 70 1.61 -5.48 12.10
C GLU A 70 2.45 -4.36 12.71
N VAL A 71 3.74 -4.62 12.96
CA VAL A 71 4.61 -3.68 13.67
C VAL A 71 5.27 -2.66 12.75
N ASN A 72 5.47 -2.99 11.47
CA ASN A 72 6.15 -2.12 10.52
C ASN A 72 5.18 -1.21 9.76
N ARG A 73 5.65 0.00 9.47
CA ARG A 73 5.04 0.87 8.46
C ARG A 73 5.49 0.42 7.08
N PHE A 74 4.56 0.24 6.14
CA PHE A 74 4.87 -0.10 4.75
C PHE A 74 4.69 1.09 3.83
N ASP A 75 5.65 1.27 2.93
CA ASP A 75 5.72 2.40 2.03
C ASP A 75 5.59 1.87 0.59
N PHE A 76 4.37 1.93 0.08
CA PHE A 76 3.99 1.51 -1.26
C PHE A 76 4.13 2.67 -2.24
N TRP A 77 5.37 2.89 -2.65
CA TRP A 77 5.73 3.93 -3.60
C TRP A 77 6.03 3.37 -4.97
N LYS A 78 6.05 4.30 -5.91
CA LYS A 78 6.29 4.07 -7.32
C LYS A 78 7.68 3.52 -7.62
N PHE A 79 8.76 4.04 -7.03
CA PHE A 79 10.14 3.62 -7.34
C PHE A 79 11.13 3.88 -6.19
N ALA A 80 12.20 3.08 -6.15
CA ALA A 80 13.34 3.28 -5.26
C ALA A 80 13.98 4.66 -5.51
N HIS A 81 14.34 5.36 -4.43
CA HIS A 81 15.27 6.49 -4.52
C HIS A 81 16.55 6.04 -5.26
N GLY A 82 16.80 6.53 -6.48
CA GLY A 82 18.15 6.43 -7.06
C GLY A 82 18.35 6.37 -8.58
N SER A 83 17.36 6.06 -9.43
CA SER A 83 17.59 6.08 -10.88
C SER A 83 16.50 6.86 -11.64
N ARG A 84 16.87 8.00 -12.22
CA ARG A 84 15.97 8.84 -13.05
C ARG A 84 15.50 8.17 -14.35
N LYS A 85 16.02 6.99 -14.69
CA LYS A 85 15.78 6.31 -15.98
C LYS A 85 14.85 5.08 -15.89
N ASP A 86 14.61 4.52 -14.70
CA ASP A 86 13.73 3.36 -14.51
C ASP A 86 12.40 3.72 -13.79
N ALA A 87 12.10 5.02 -13.70
CA ALA A 87 11.25 5.60 -12.65
C ALA A 87 9.81 5.96 -13.04
N TYR A 88 9.27 5.38 -14.13
CA TYR A 88 7.86 5.59 -14.48
C TYR A 88 7.10 4.28 -14.32
N PRO A 89 5.92 4.29 -13.64
CA PRO A 89 5.10 3.09 -13.54
C PRO A 89 4.85 2.62 -14.96
N ALA A 90 4.82 1.30 -15.15
CA ALA A 90 4.27 0.76 -16.38
C ALA A 90 2.90 1.44 -16.62
N ILE A 91 2.67 1.91 -17.83
CA ILE A 91 1.37 2.39 -18.27
C ILE A 91 0.66 1.15 -18.84
N ASN A 92 -0.60 0.95 -18.48
CA ASN A 92 -1.41 -0.12 -19.06
C ASN A 92 -1.82 0.23 -20.50
N GLU A 93 -2.43 -0.70 -21.21
CA GLU A 93 -2.96 -0.49 -22.57
C GLU A 93 -3.96 0.68 -22.67
N PHE A 94 -4.58 1.07 -21.56
CA PHE A 94 -5.54 2.17 -21.49
C PHE A 94 -4.91 3.52 -21.12
N GLY A 95 -3.58 3.66 -21.21
CA GLY A 95 -2.90 4.93 -20.92
C GLY A 95 -2.87 5.30 -19.44
N CYS A 96 -3.31 4.40 -18.55
CA CYS A 96 -3.38 4.61 -17.10
C CYS A 96 -2.20 3.95 -16.39
N ARG A 97 -1.71 4.57 -15.32
CA ARG A 97 -0.54 4.07 -14.60
C ARG A 97 -0.89 2.85 -13.75
N MET A 98 0.02 1.87 -13.77
CA MET A 98 -0.04 0.72 -12.89
C MET A 98 0.18 1.13 -11.43
N PRO A 99 -0.50 0.46 -10.49
CA PRO A 99 -0.40 0.79 -9.08
C PRO A 99 0.91 0.24 -8.48
N PRO A 100 1.31 0.68 -7.28
CA PRO A 100 2.43 0.08 -6.58
C PRO A 100 2.14 -1.40 -6.26
N ALA A 101 3.19 -2.20 -6.18
CA ALA A 101 3.08 -3.60 -5.80
C ALA A 101 2.66 -3.71 -4.32
N LEU A 102 1.48 -4.27 -4.09
CA LEU A 102 1.01 -4.63 -2.76
C LEU A 102 1.52 -6.02 -2.35
N PRO A 103 1.56 -6.32 -1.04
CA PRO A 103 1.84 -7.67 -0.59
C PRO A 103 0.70 -8.63 -1.01
N PRO A 104 0.89 -9.94 -0.90
CA PRO A 104 -0.16 -10.91 -1.20
C PRO A 104 -1.44 -10.68 -0.37
N LEU A 105 -2.59 -11.06 -0.91
CA LEU A 105 -3.92 -10.84 -0.29
C LEU A 105 -4.01 -11.32 1.17
N TRP A 106 -3.37 -12.44 1.51
CA TRP A 106 -3.38 -12.97 2.88
C TRP A 106 -2.72 -12.02 3.90
N ALA A 107 -1.80 -11.16 3.45
CA ALA A 107 -1.05 -10.22 4.28
C ALA A 107 -1.86 -8.95 4.60
N HIS A 108 -2.87 -8.62 3.78
CA HIS A 108 -3.64 -7.37 3.88
C HIS A 108 -4.26 -7.17 5.26
N LYS A 109 -4.77 -8.24 5.87
CA LYS A 109 -5.39 -8.20 7.22
C LYS A 109 -4.41 -7.90 8.35
N TYR A 110 -3.11 -8.00 8.11
CA TYR A 110 -2.06 -7.73 9.10
C TYR A 110 -1.45 -6.34 8.95
N LEU A 111 -1.68 -5.64 7.83
CA LEU A 111 -1.22 -4.27 7.68
C LEU A 111 -1.88 -3.35 8.72
N ARG A 112 -1.07 -2.55 9.41
CA ARG A 112 -1.54 -1.55 10.38
C ARG A 112 -1.18 -0.13 9.98
N GLN A 113 -0.08 0.06 9.26
CA GLN A 113 0.45 1.37 8.95
C GLN A 113 0.96 1.36 7.52
N ILE A 114 0.33 2.14 6.65
CA ILE A 114 0.76 2.20 5.26
C ILE A 114 0.85 3.64 4.78
N ARG A 115 1.82 3.89 3.89
CA ARG A 115 1.84 5.01 2.97
C ARG A 115 1.71 4.45 1.57
N ILE A 116 0.83 5.03 0.76
CA ILE A 116 0.60 4.55 -0.59
C ILE A 116 0.37 5.71 -1.55
N VAL A 117 1.03 5.64 -2.70
CA VAL A 117 0.77 6.54 -3.82
C VAL A 117 -0.15 5.85 -4.82
N VAL A 118 -1.32 6.41 -5.07
CA VAL A 118 -2.31 5.89 -6.00
C VAL A 118 -2.48 6.88 -7.14
N TYR A 119 -2.54 6.36 -8.37
CA TYR A 119 -2.83 7.18 -9.54
C TYR A 119 -4.30 7.11 -9.90
N LEU A 120 -4.98 8.25 -9.94
CA LEU A 120 -6.38 8.38 -10.30
C LEU A 120 -6.52 9.10 -11.65
N SER A 121 -7.46 8.63 -12.48
CA SER A 121 -7.75 9.19 -13.80
C SER A 121 -9.26 9.27 -14.00
N ASP A 122 -9.72 10.25 -14.79
CA ASP A 122 -11.09 10.33 -15.29
C ASP A 122 -11.22 10.06 -16.79
N ILE A 123 -10.12 9.70 -17.43
CA ILE A 123 -10.05 9.30 -18.84
C ILE A 123 -9.27 8.00 -19.02
N TRP A 124 -9.46 7.38 -20.19
CA TRP A 124 -8.74 6.21 -20.63
C TRP A 124 -8.46 6.28 -22.13
N TRP A 125 -7.39 5.64 -22.58
CA TRP A 125 -6.98 5.59 -23.98
C TRP A 125 -7.59 4.38 -24.68
N ASN A 126 -8.20 4.60 -25.85
CA ASN A 126 -8.69 3.54 -26.72
C ASN A 126 -7.82 3.47 -27.98
N ASP A 127 -7.13 2.34 -28.15
CA ASP A 127 -6.24 2.10 -29.29
C ASP A 127 -6.97 2.00 -30.64
N GLU A 128 -8.20 1.47 -30.67
CA GLU A 128 -8.96 1.30 -31.92
C GLU A 128 -9.31 2.66 -32.55
N SER A 129 -9.77 3.59 -31.70
CA SER A 129 -10.12 4.96 -32.10
C SER A 129 -8.96 5.95 -31.98
N ARG A 130 -7.81 5.53 -31.42
CA ARG A 130 -6.65 6.38 -31.09
C ARG A 130 -7.02 7.68 -30.39
N ALA A 131 -7.87 7.59 -29.37
CA ALA A 131 -8.40 8.75 -28.68
C ALA A 131 -8.62 8.50 -27.17
N TRP A 132 -8.66 9.59 -26.42
CA TRP A 132 -8.99 9.59 -24.99
C TRP A 132 -10.50 9.67 -24.79
N PHE A 133 -11.04 8.79 -23.96
CA PHE A 133 -12.44 8.73 -23.61
C PHE A 133 -12.64 8.99 -22.12
N PRO A 134 -13.72 9.68 -21.73
CA PRO A 134 -14.07 9.85 -20.33
C PRO A 134 -14.50 8.52 -19.72
N ILE A 135 -14.15 8.34 -18.45
CA ILE A 135 -14.71 7.31 -17.58
C ILE A 135 -16.04 7.85 -17.06
N ILE A 136 -17.13 7.13 -17.35
CA ILE A 136 -18.50 7.58 -17.06
C ILE A 136 -19.24 6.69 -16.06
N SER A 137 -18.65 5.57 -15.63
CA SER A 137 -19.26 4.66 -14.66
C SER A 137 -18.22 3.99 -13.75
N ALA A 138 -18.67 3.47 -12.60
CA ALA A 138 -17.82 2.72 -11.68
C ALA A 138 -17.20 1.47 -12.32
N ASP A 139 -17.95 0.76 -13.17
CA ASP A 139 -17.43 -0.41 -13.88
C ASP A 139 -16.27 -0.05 -14.82
N GLN A 140 -16.41 1.04 -15.56
CA GLN A 140 -15.32 1.57 -16.39
C GLN A 140 -14.14 2.03 -15.53
N LEU A 141 -14.42 2.63 -14.38
CA LEU A 141 -13.39 3.07 -13.45
C LEU A 141 -12.55 1.87 -12.98
N PHE A 142 -13.17 0.78 -12.55
CA PHE A 142 -12.44 -0.43 -12.13
C PHE A 142 -11.72 -1.14 -13.28
N ARG A 143 -12.29 -1.11 -14.49
CA ARG A 143 -11.68 -1.70 -15.68
C ARG A 143 -10.42 -0.95 -16.10
N TYR A 144 -10.50 0.38 -16.22
CA TYR A 144 -9.47 1.17 -16.88
C TYR A 144 -8.49 1.84 -15.92
N CYS A 145 -8.93 2.21 -14.70
CA CYS A 145 -8.09 2.87 -13.70
C CYS A 145 -7.58 1.86 -12.66
N PRO A 146 -6.30 1.43 -12.70
CA PRO A 146 -5.77 0.50 -11.70
C PRO A 146 -5.73 1.09 -10.28
N GLY A 147 -5.61 2.41 -10.15
CA GLY A 147 -5.63 3.07 -8.84
C GLY A 147 -6.97 2.93 -8.13
N ALA A 148 -8.09 2.97 -8.86
CA ALA A 148 -9.41 2.70 -8.30
C ALA A 148 -9.54 1.29 -7.70
N ARG A 149 -8.88 0.30 -8.32
CA ARG A 149 -8.80 -1.06 -7.76
C ARG A 149 -8.00 -1.12 -6.46
N ILE A 150 -6.97 -0.29 -6.30
CA ILE A 150 -6.27 -0.15 -5.01
C ILE A 150 -7.18 0.46 -3.95
N LEU A 151 -7.94 1.51 -4.30
CA LEU A 151 -8.94 2.07 -3.39
C LEU A 151 -9.97 1.00 -2.98
N GLN A 152 -10.39 0.13 -3.91
CA GLN A 152 -11.27 -0.99 -3.60
C GLN A 152 -10.62 -1.97 -2.61
N LEU A 153 -9.34 -2.27 -2.75
CA LEU A 153 -8.61 -3.13 -1.81
C LEU A 153 -8.48 -2.49 -0.42
N LEU A 154 -8.28 -1.17 -0.35
CA LEU A 154 -8.29 -0.42 0.91
C LEU A 154 -9.67 -0.45 1.58
N THR A 155 -10.72 -0.46 0.77
CA THR A 155 -12.11 -0.56 1.26
C THR A 155 -12.44 -1.96 1.78
N THR A 156 -12.05 -3.01 1.04
CA THR A 156 -12.58 -4.36 1.27
C THR A 156 -11.62 -5.32 1.98
N SER A 157 -10.31 -5.13 1.84
CA SER A 157 -9.30 -6.12 2.24
C SER A 157 -8.31 -5.59 3.28
N ILE A 158 -7.97 -4.30 3.20
CA ILE A 158 -7.00 -3.64 4.09
C ILE A 158 -7.75 -2.77 5.11
N THR A 159 -8.61 -3.40 5.92
CA THR A 159 -9.58 -2.70 6.78
C THR A 159 -9.11 -2.44 8.21
N LYS A 160 -7.96 -3.01 8.61
CA LYS A 160 -7.44 -2.94 9.98
C LYS A 160 -6.34 -1.89 10.16
N LEU A 161 -6.31 -0.87 9.31
CA LEU A 161 -5.28 0.17 9.39
C LEU A 161 -5.47 1.03 10.64
N ARG A 162 -4.37 1.29 11.34
CA ARG A 162 -4.26 2.35 12.34
C ARG A 162 -3.93 3.68 11.67
N SER A 163 -3.09 3.66 10.63
CA SER A 163 -2.64 4.84 9.92
C SER A 163 -2.57 4.60 8.41
N LEU A 164 -3.16 5.51 7.65
CA LEU A 164 -3.12 5.56 6.19
C LEU A 164 -2.59 6.92 5.75
N ASP A 165 -1.45 6.95 5.07
CA ASP A 165 -0.94 8.12 4.35
C ASP A 165 -1.22 7.91 2.85
N LEU A 166 -2.37 8.40 2.40
CA LEU A 166 -2.86 8.25 1.03
C LEU A 166 -2.42 9.47 0.20
N GLN A 167 -1.60 9.19 -0.81
CA GLN A 167 -1.11 10.19 -1.73
C GLN A 167 -1.69 9.91 -3.11
N ILE A 168 -2.30 10.92 -3.71
CA ILE A 168 -2.91 10.80 -5.03
C ILE A 168 -2.05 11.55 -6.04
N GLU A 169 -1.59 10.82 -7.04
CA GLU A 169 -1.23 11.42 -8.32
C GLU A 169 -2.46 11.43 -9.19
N GLU A 170 -2.75 12.54 -9.84
CA GLU A 170 -3.99 12.66 -10.58
C GLU A 170 -3.77 12.95 -12.07
N LEU A 171 -4.71 12.49 -12.89
CA LEU A 171 -4.87 12.87 -14.29
C LEU A 171 -6.36 13.03 -14.56
N PHE A 172 -6.90 14.14 -14.07
CA PHE A 172 -8.24 14.53 -14.45
C PHE A 172 -8.10 15.48 -15.63
N HIS A 173 -8.79 15.21 -16.73
CA HIS A 173 -8.82 16.09 -17.91
C HIS A 173 -10.19 16.67 -18.22
N ARG A 174 -11.27 16.16 -17.60
CA ARG A 174 -12.60 16.72 -17.80
C ARG A 174 -12.71 18.12 -17.18
N GLU A 175 -13.31 19.05 -17.91
CA GLU A 175 -13.63 20.39 -17.38
C GLU A 175 -14.57 20.28 -16.17
N ASP A 176 -15.58 19.42 -16.27
CA ASP A 176 -16.46 19.09 -15.16
C ASP A 176 -15.85 18.03 -14.23
N ARG A 177 -15.05 18.51 -13.26
CA ARG A 177 -14.45 17.70 -12.20
C ARG A 177 -15.48 17.06 -11.26
N LEU A 178 -16.65 17.67 -11.09
CA LEU A 178 -17.69 17.16 -10.20
C LEU A 178 -18.37 15.92 -10.80
N ALA A 179 -18.54 15.89 -12.12
CA ALA A 179 -18.96 14.68 -12.81
C ALA A 179 -17.95 13.53 -12.64
N SER A 180 -16.65 13.81 -12.69
CA SER A 180 -15.62 12.81 -12.38
C SER A 180 -15.76 12.34 -10.93
N CYS A 181 -15.91 13.24 -9.97
CA CYS A 181 -16.13 12.87 -8.56
C CYS A 181 -17.41 12.04 -8.35
N ALA A 182 -18.48 12.28 -9.12
CA ALA A 182 -19.71 11.48 -9.06
C ALA A 182 -19.48 10.01 -9.46
N VAL A 183 -18.60 9.76 -10.43
CA VAL A 183 -18.20 8.39 -10.81
C VAL A 183 -17.40 7.72 -9.70
N TYR A 184 -16.47 8.44 -9.06
CA TYR A 184 -15.74 7.90 -7.90
C TYR A 184 -16.67 7.62 -6.72
N ARG A 185 -17.66 8.49 -6.48
CA ARG A 185 -18.65 8.31 -5.43
C ARG A 185 -19.54 7.08 -5.68
N SER A 186 -19.94 6.83 -6.92
CA SER A 186 -20.75 5.66 -7.26
C SER A 186 -20.00 4.33 -7.15
N ALA A 187 -18.67 4.36 -7.12
CA ALA A 187 -17.84 3.19 -6.86
C ALA A 187 -17.84 2.75 -5.39
N GLY A 188 -18.37 3.57 -4.47
CA GLY A 188 -18.66 3.15 -3.09
C GLY A 188 -17.43 2.91 -2.21
N PHE A 189 -16.33 3.64 -2.45
CA PHE A 189 -15.14 3.55 -1.62
C PHE A 189 -15.40 3.97 -0.17
N GLN A 190 -14.81 3.23 0.78
CA GLN A 190 -14.88 3.54 2.21
C GLN A 190 -13.52 3.23 2.86
N MET A 191 -12.75 4.26 3.20
CA MET A 191 -11.44 4.05 3.82
C MET A 191 -11.57 3.84 5.32
N HIS A 192 -10.94 2.78 5.83
CA HIS A 192 -10.96 2.46 7.25
C HIS A 192 -9.55 2.62 7.86
N ALA A 193 -9.32 3.74 8.54
CA ALA A 193 -8.15 3.91 9.40
C ALA A 193 -8.43 4.87 10.57
N THR A 194 -7.75 4.68 11.69
CA THR A 194 -7.84 5.61 12.83
C THR A 194 -7.29 7.00 12.48
N LYS A 195 -6.24 7.04 11.66
CA LYS A 195 -5.62 8.28 11.18
C LYS A 195 -5.46 8.21 9.68
N ILE A 196 -6.05 9.16 8.97
CA ILE A 196 -5.88 9.31 7.53
C ILE A 196 -5.19 10.64 7.25
N LYS A 197 -4.10 10.58 6.50
CA LYS A 197 -3.49 11.74 5.86
C LYS A 197 -3.76 11.63 4.36
N PHE A 198 -4.33 12.68 3.80
CA PHE A 198 -4.63 12.79 2.38
C PHE A 198 -3.81 13.91 1.76
N GLN A 199 -3.25 13.66 0.58
CA GLN A 199 -2.48 14.66 -0.14
C GLN A 199 -2.47 14.39 -1.64
N ILE A 200 -2.64 15.43 -2.45
CA ILE A 200 -2.32 15.37 -3.87
C ILE A 200 -0.84 15.64 -4.05
N VAL A 201 -0.16 14.81 -4.85
CA VAL A 201 1.28 14.90 -5.11
C VAL A 201 1.58 15.06 -6.59
N GLU A 202 2.62 15.82 -6.89
CA GLU A 202 3.13 15.98 -8.25
C GLU A 202 3.75 14.68 -8.75
N HIS A 203 3.42 14.31 -9.98
CA HIS A 203 3.91 13.08 -10.58
C HIS A 203 5.45 12.94 -10.61
N LYS A 204 6.17 14.01 -10.94
CA LYS A 204 7.62 13.94 -11.18
C LYS A 204 8.45 13.98 -9.89
N THR A 205 7.92 14.64 -8.86
CA THR A 205 8.66 14.94 -7.63
C THR A 205 8.15 14.15 -6.43
N GLY A 206 6.90 13.65 -6.47
CA GLY A 206 6.23 13.05 -5.32
C GLY A 206 6.01 14.04 -4.17
N LEU A 207 6.26 15.33 -4.42
CA LEU A 207 6.06 16.40 -3.46
C LEU A 207 4.59 16.83 -3.49
N PRO A 208 4.11 17.45 -2.39
CA PRO A 208 2.77 18.05 -2.37
C PRO A 208 2.57 18.94 -3.59
N SER A 209 1.44 18.78 -4.28
CA SER A 209 1.05 19.72 -5.33
C SER A 209 1.00 21.12 -4.74
N LYS A 210 1.74 22.06 -5.34
CA LYS A 210 1.69 23.47 -4.93
C LYS A 210 0.33 24.10 -5.25
N ASN A 211 -0.40 23.50 -6.18
CA ASN A 211 -1.74 23.90 -6.56
C ASN A 211 -2.70 22.97 -5.82
N SER A 212 -3.29 23.49 -4.73
CA SER A 212 -4.45 22.84 -4.12
C SER A 212 -5.69 23.29 -4.89
N ASP A 213 -6.10 22.49 -5.87
CA ASP A 213 -7.34 22.78 -6.59
C ASP A 213 -8.53 22.76 -5.63
N GLN A 214 -9.49 23.65 -5.87
CA GLN A 214 -10.66 23.84 -5.00
C GLN A 214 -11.56 22.59 -4.90
N TRP A 215 -11.45 21.65 -5.83
CA TRP A 215 -12.28 20.45 -5.91
C TRP A 215 -11.67 19.22 -5.19
N TYR A 216 -10.42 19.29 -4.71
CA TYR A 216 -9.80 18.19 -3.98
C TYR A 216 -10.57 17.73 -2.72
N PRO A 217 -11.25 18.60 -1.96
CA PRO A 217 -12.15 18.16 -0.89
C PRO A 217 -13.30 17.28 -1.39
N GLU A 218 -13.82 17.55 -2.59
CA GLU A 218 -14.89 16.74 -3.18
C GLU A 218 -14.37 15.38 -3.68
N LEU A 219 -13.14 15.35 -4.20
CA LEU A 219 -12.47 14.08 -4.50
C LEU A 219 -12.24 13.24 -3.24
N ALA A 220 -11.76 13.86 -2.17
CA ALA A 220 -11.55 13.18 -0.88
C ALA A 220 -12.84 12.53 -0.37
N LYS A 221 -13.96 13.28 -0.37
CA LYS A 221 -15.28 12.73 -0.04
C LYS A 221 -15.70 11.61 -0.99
N ALA A 222 -15.47 11.76 -2.30
CA ALA A 222 -15.85 10.78 -3.30
C ALA A 222 -15.10 9.45 -3.16
N ILE A 223 -13.87 9.47 -2.63
CA ILE A 223 -13.08 8.26 -2.36
C ILE A 223 -13.23 7.74 -0.91
N GLY A 224 -14.19 8.27 -0.16
CA GLY A 224 -14.56 7.77 1.15
C GLY A 224 -13.62 8.18 2.29
N LEU A 225 -13.11 9.42 2.25
CA LEU A 225 -12.34 10.06 3.32
C LEU A 225 -13.17 11.02 4.17
#